data_AF-A0A645G2X9-F1
#
_entry.id   AF-A0A645G2X9-F1
#
_cell.length_a   1.000
_cell.length_b   1.000
_cell.length_c   1.000
_cell.angle_alpha   90.00
_cell.angle_beta   90.00
_cell.angle_gamma   90.00
#
_symmetry.space_group_name_H-M   'P 1'
#
loop_
_entity.id
_entity.type
_entity.pdbx_description
1 polymer ?
#
loop_
_entity_poly.entity_id
_entity_poly.type
_entity_poly.pdbx_seq_one_letter_code
_entity_poly.pdbx_strand_id
1 'polypeptide(L)'
;MADPGKIGIVEDNVDAVFASYLIRLQPINSMLTSYYLFYMANGSAFQNFVLGASTGSTRKSISAETIKEAPILVPFNDLMINFEKHVKLYRDKITNLLKQNVNLRKTRDLLLPALIDGDLDVADLGIKIKEE
;
A
#
# COMPACT_ATOMS: atom_id res chain seq x y z
N MET A 1 -15.96 2.67 6.48
CA MET A 1 -16.37 1.31 6.86
C MET A 1 -15.20 0.39 6.59
N ALA A 2 -14.96 -0.60 7.45
CA ALA A 2 -13.98 -1.64 7.19
C ALA A 2 -14.64 -2.68 6.29
N ASP A 3 -14.17 -2.79 5.04
CA ASP A 3 -14.64 -3.84 4.14
C ASP A 3 -13.70 -5.05 4.31
N PRO A 4 -14.20 -6.21 4.78
CA PRO A 4 -13.37 -7.40 4.94
C PRO A 4 -12.68 -7.77 3.63
N GLY A 5 -11.41 -8.17 3.72
CA GLY A 5 -10.59 -8.54 2.56
C GLY A 5 -9.77 -7.41 1.95
N LYS A 6 -9.98 -6.14 2.35
CA LYS A 6 -9.06 -5.06 1.96
C LYS A 6 -7.72 -5.19 2.69
N ILE A 7 -6.66 -5.38 1.91
CA ILE A 7 -5.29 -5.55 2.42
C ILE A 7 -4.45 -4.33 2.06
N GLY A 8 -3.70 -3.82 3.04
CA GLY A 8 -2.70 -2.78 2.86
C GLY A 8 -1.33 -3.26 3.34
N ILE A 9 -0.28 -2.65 2.81
CA ILE A 9 1.08 -2.81 3.31
C ILE A 9 1.63 -1.43 3.68
N VAL A 10 2.32 -1.39 4.82
CA VAL A 10 3.01 -0.21 5.31
C VAL A 10 4.50 -0.41 5.05
N GLU A 11 5.07 0.40 4.16
CA GLU A 11 6.46 0.28 3.69
C GLU A 11 7.38 1.39 4.20
N ASP A 12 6.81 2.40 4.85
CA ASP A 12 7.53 3.48 5.50
C ASP A 12 7.34 3.37 7.02
N ASN A 13 8.31 3.92 7.77
CA ASN A 13 8.13 4.07 9.20
C ASN A 13 7.16 5.24 9.44
N VAL A 14 5.96 4.92 9.93
CA VAL A 14 4.91 5.90 10.18
C VAL A 14 4.63 5.92 11.67
N ASP A 15 4.73 7.10 12.27
CA ASP A 15 4.23 7.34 13.62
C ASP A 15 2.69 7.40 13.56
N ALA A 16 2.04 6.27 13.84
CA ALA A 16 0.59 6.13 13.73
C ALA A 16 0.05 5.06 14.69
N VAL A 17 -1.24 5.21 15.01
CA VAL A 17 -2.03 4.21 15.72
C VAL A 17 -2.97 3.50 14.74
N PHE A 18 -3.07 2.17 14.86
CA PHE A 18 -4.03 1.41 14.06
C PHE A 18 -5.45 1.68 14.56
N ALA A 19 -6.37 1.97 13.65
CA ALA A 19 -7.79 2.02 13.98
C ALA A 19 -8.28 0.66 14.48
N SER A 20 -9.24 0.65 15.40
CA SER A 20 -9.72 -0.57 16.08
C SER A 20 -10.28 -1.66 15.16
N TYR A 21 -10.66 -1.31 13.93
CA TYR A 21 -11.20 -2.23 12.93
C TYR A 21 -10.14 -2.83 12.00
N LEU A 22 -8.86 -2.51 12.20
CA LEU A 22 -7.75 -3.06 11.41
C LEU A 22 -7.10 -4.22 12.15
N ILE A 23 -6.71 -5.25 11.40
CA ILE A 23 -5.93 -6.38 11.90
C ILE A 23 -4.53 -6.27 11.31
N ARG A 24 -3.51 -6.21 12.18
CA ARG A 24 -2.11 -6.17 11.78
C ARG A 24 -1.57 -7.59 11.67
N LEU A 25 -1.07 -7.94 10.48
CA LEU A 25 -0.27 -9.15 10.27
C LEU A 25 1.21 -8.77 10.33
N GLN A 26 1.95 -9.39 11.24
CA GLN A 26 3.39 -9.17 11.41
C GLN A 26 4.11 -10.52 11.39
N PRO A 27 5.04 -10.76 10.44
CA PRO A 27 5.92 -11.92 10.50
C PRO A 27 6.71 -11.92 11.81
N ILE A 28 6.72 -13.06 12.51
CA ILE A 28 7.50 -13.27 13.74
C ILE A 28 8.87 -13.89 13.41
N ASN A 29 8.95 -14.70 12.35
CA ASN A 29 10.17 -15.35 11.91
C ASN A 29 10.69 -14.74 10.60
N SER A 30 11.98 -14.95 10.32
CA SER A 30 12.64 -14.50 9.10
C SER A 30 12.32 -15.33 7.86
N MET A 31 11.55 -16.42 8.01
CA MET A 31 11.17 -17.30 6.90
C MET A 31 10.01 -16.72 6.07
N LEU A 32 9.20 -15.83 6.66
CA LEU A 32 8.10 -15.15 5.99
C LEU A 32 8.39 -13.66 5.86
N THR A 33 8.31 -13.14 4.64
CA THR A 33 8.48 -11.70 4.39
C THR A 33 7.13 -10.99 4.38
N SER A 34 7.13 -9.70 4.71
CA SER A 34 5.93 -8.86 4.65
C SER A 34 5.34 -8.77 3.25
N TYR A 35 6.19 -8.76 2.20
CA TYR A 35 5.70 -8.79 0.82
C TYR A 35 5.01 -10.09 0.49
N TYR A 36 5.57 -11.23 0.91
CA TYR A 36 4.92 -12.51 0.68
C TYR A 36 3.53 -12.56 1.32
N LEU A 37 3.43 -12.16 2.59
CA LEU A 37 2.13 -12.09 3.27
C LEU A 37 1.15 -11.15 2.58
N PHE A 38 1.62 -9.98 2.13
CA PHE A 38 0.80 -9.02 1.41
C PHE A 38 0.23 -9.60 0.11
N TYR A 39 1.07 -10.21 -0.73
CA TYR A 39 0.61 -10.79 -2.00
C TYR A 39 -0.21 -12.06 -1.81
N MET A 40 0.14 -12.91 -0.83
CA MET A 40 -0.65 -14.09 -0.46
C MET A 40 -2.04 -13.69 0.04
N ALA A 41 -2.13 -12.66 0.89
CA ALA A 41 -3.40 -12.16 1.41
C ALA A 41 -4.27 -11.51 0.32
N ASN A 42 -3.67 -10.98 -0.75
CA ASN A 42 -4.42 -10.51 -1.93
C ASN A 42 -4.80 -11.67 -2.89
N GLY A 43 -4.28 -12.88 -2.67
CA GLY A 43 -4.60 -14.06 -3.47
C GLY A 43 -6.01 -14.57 -3.24
N SER A 44 -6.58 -15.19 -4.27
CA SER A 44 -7.97 -15.69 -4.24
C SER A 44 -8.23 -16.70 -3.12
N ALA A 45 -7.27 -17.57 -2.78
CA ALA A 45 -7.43 -18.54 -1.71
C ALA A 45 -7.69 -17.85 -0.34
N PHE A 46 -6.85 -16.88 0.02
CA PHE A 46 -7.01 -16.14 1.27
C PHE A 46 -8.25 -15.25 1.25
N GLN A 47 -8.53 -14.56 0.14
CA GLN A 47 -9.72 -13.73 -0.01
C GLN A 47 -11.02 -14.56 0.11
N ASN A 48 -11.07 -15.73 -0.50
CA ASN A 48 -12.20 -16.65 -0.38
C ASN A 48 -12.39 -17.14 1.05
N PHE A 49 -11.28 -17.46 1.75
CA PHE A 49 -11.34 -17.80 3.17
C PHE A 49 -11.92 -16.64 4.00
N VAL A 50 -11.40 -15.42 3.84
CA VAL A 50 -11.88 -14.24 4.57
C VAL A 50 -13.35 -13.97 4.27
N LEU A 51 -13.77 -14.04 3.01
CA LEU A 51 -15.15 -13.80 2.62
C LEU A 51 -16.11 -14.87 3.14
N GLY A 52 -15.69 -16.14 3.13
CA GLY A 52 -16.49 -17.27 3.64
C GLY A 52 -16.59 -17.31 5.16
N ALA A 53 -15.54 -16.87 5.86
CA ALA A 53 -15.51 -16.81 7.33
C ALA A 53 -16.06 -15.49 7.90
N SER A 54 -16.32 -14.50 7.04
CA SER A 54 -16.89 -13.22 7.48
C SER A 54 -18.35 -13.39 7.94
N THR A 55 -18.66 -12.86 9.12
CA THR A 55 -20.01 -12.89 9.70
C THR A 55 -20.71 -11.54 9.58
N GLY A 56 -22.05 -11.55 9.67
CA GLY A 56 -22.91 -10.37 9.60
C GLY A 56 -23.46 -10.08 8.20
N SER A 57 -24.78 -9.87 8.10
CA SER A 57 -25.49 -9.66 6.83
C SER A 57 -25.32 -8.23 6.28
N THR A 58 -25.46 -7.22 7.15
CA THR A 58 -25.37 -5.79 6.78
C THR A 58 -23.96 -5.22 6.96
N ARG A 59 -23.20 -5.76 7.91
CA ARG A 59 -21.80 -5.41 8.20
C ARG A 59 -20.98 -6.68 8.31
N LYS A 60 -20.27 -7.01 7.25
CA LYS A 60 -19.35 -8.15 7.27
C LYS A 60 -18.15 -7.82 8.17
N SER A 61 -17.78 -8.73 9.05
CA SER A 61 -16.59 -8.62 9.89
C SER A 61 -15.93 -9.97 10.11
N ILE A 62 -14.64 -9.98 10.44
CA ILE A 62 -13.86 -11.18 10.76
C ILE A 62 -12.96 -10.88 11.96
N SER A 63 -12.79 -11.85 12.86
CA SER A 63 -11.93 -11.71 14.03
C SER A 63 -10.46 -12.01 13.70
N ALA A 64 -9.54 -11.52 14.53
CA ALA A 64 -8.12 -11.85 14.40
C ALA A 64 -7.86 -13.34 14.67
N GLU A 65 -8.64 -13.96 15.56
CA GLU A 65 -8.59 -15.39 15.84
C GLU A 65 -8.89 -16.21 14.59
N THR A 66 -9.98 -15.91 13.88
CA THR A 66 -10.35 -16.63 12.64
C THR A 66 -9.31 -16.43 11.54
N ILE A 67 -8.69 -15.26 11.42
CA ILE A 67 -7.61 -15.04 10.44
C ILE A 67 -6.39 -15.95 10.72
N LYS A 68 -6.09 -16.26 11.98
CA LYS A 68 -4.97 -17.17 12.33
C LYS A 68 -5.21 -18.61 11.89
N GLU A 69 -6.46 -18.99 11.65
CA GLU A 69 -6.84 -20.33 11.17
C GLU A 69 -6.74 -20.44 9.63
N ALA A 70 -6.48 -19.33 8.93
CA ALA A 70 -6.34 -19.34 7.48
C ALA A 70 -5.17 -20.24 7.05
N PRO A 71 -5.39 -21.23 6.16
CA PRO A 71 -4.31 -22.05 5.65
C PRO A 71 -3.41 -21.20 4.76
N ILE A 72 -2.11 -21.18 5.07
CA ILE A 72 -1.09 -20.49 4.28
C ILE A 72 -0.06 -21.48 3.76
N LEU A 73 0.36 -21.27 2.51
CA LEU A 73 1.51 -21.98 1.97
C LEU A 73 2.78 -21.25 2.42
N VAL A 74 3.78 -22.01 2.87
CA VAL A 74 5.09 -21.45 3.23
C VAL A 74 6.11 -22.04 2.26
N PRO A 75 6.68 -21.25 1.34
CA PRO A 75 7.65 -21.75 0.38
C PRO A 75 9.01 -21.99 1.05
N PHE A 76 9.89 -22.71 0.36
CA PHE A 76 11.28 -22.90 0.80
C PHE A 76 12.03 -21.57 0.83
N ASN A 77 13.02 -21.46 1.72
CA ASN A 77 13.78 -20.23 1.95
C ASN A 77 14.38 -19.64 0.68
N ASP A 78 14.97 -20.46 -0.21
CA ASP A 78 15.58 -19.98 -1.44
C ASP A 78 14.55 -19.33 -2.39
N LEU A 79 13.35 -19.90 -2.46
CA LEU A 79 12.26 -19.32 -3.26
C LEU A 79 11.78 -18.00 -2.64
N MET A 80 11.68 -17.95 -1.30
CA MET A 80 11.31 -16.72 -0.59
C MET A 80 12.31 -15.60 -0.81
N ILE A 81 13.62 -15.89 -0.71
CA ILE A 81 14.70 -14.92 -0.95
C ILE A 81 14.64 -14.40 -2.39
N ASN A 82 14.47 -15.30 -3.36
CA ASN A 82 14.35 -14.91 -4.76
C ASN A 82 13.09 -14.07 -5.02
N PHE A 83 11.95 -14.44 -4.45
CA PHE A 83 10.71 -13.66 -4.52
C PHE A 83 10.92 -12.24 -3.98
N GLU A 84 11.45 -12.14 -2.76
CA GLU A 84 11.70 -10.87 -2.07
C GLU A 84 12.60 -9.96 -2.91
N LYS A 85 13.70 -10.49 -3.45
CA LYS A 85 14.65 -9.74 -4.28
C LYS A 85 13.98 -9.08 -5.49
N HIS A 86 13.10 -9.79 -6.18
CA HIS A 86 12.42 -9.26 -7.38
C HIS A 86 11.31 -8.30 -7.01
N VAL A 87 10.48 -8.66 -6.04
CA VAL A 87 9.32 -7.85 -5.63
C VAL A 87 9.76 -6.54 -5.02
N LYS A 88 10.78 -6.57 -4.16
CA LYS A 88 11.30 -5.37 -3.50
C LYS A 88 11.72 -4.28 -4.49
N LEU A 89 12.39 -4.64 -5.60
CA LEU A 89 12.78 -3.69 -6.63
C LEU A 89 11.58 -2.91 -7.19
N TYR A 90 10.48 -3.60 -7.48
CA TYR A 90 9.28 -2.96 -8.01
C TYR A 90 8.54 -2.16 -6.94
N ARG A 91 8.45 -2.68 -5.71
CA ARG A 91 7.84 -1.98 -4.58
C ARG A 91 8.55 -0.68 -4.25
N ASP A 92 9.88 -0.70 -4.18
CA ASP A 92 10.70 0.50 -3.95
C ASP A 92 10.45 1.54 -5.05
N LYS A 93 10.33 1.11 -6.32
CA LYS A 93 9.98 2.01 -7.44
C LYS A 93 8.57 2.60 -7.30
N ILE A 94 7.58 1.79 -6.93
CA ILE A 94 6.20 2.25 -6.70
C ILE A 94 6.18 3.30 -5.59
N THR A 95 6.82 3.02 -4.46
CA THR A 95 6.87 3.94 -3.32
C THR A 95 7.54 5.26 -3.67
N ASN A 96 8.65 5.22 -4.42
CA ASN A 96 9.32 6.43 -4.89
C ASN A 96 8.43 7.27 -5.82
N LEU A 97 7.73 6.64 -6.76
CA LEU A 97 6.82 7.34 -7.67
C LEU A 97 5.63 7.95 -6.92
N LEU A 98 5.09 7.27 -5.91
CA LEU A 98 4.03 7.81 -5.06
C LEU A 98 4.50 9.05 -4.29
N LYS A 99 5.70 8.99 -3.69
CA LYS A 99 6.31 10.14 -2.99
C LYS A 99 6.53 11.33 -3.92
N GLN A 100 7.05 11.07 -5.12
CA GLN A 100 7.21 12.11 -6.15
C GLN A 100 5.86 12.72 -6.55
N ASN A 101 4.81 11.91 -6.73
CA ASN A 101 3.49 12.41 -7.08
C ASN A 101 2.90 13.32 -6.00
N VAL A 102 3.06 12.94 -4.72
CA VAL A 102 2.66 13.79 -3.58
C VAL A 102 3.41 15.12 -3.60
N ASN A 103 4.73 15.09 -3.81
CA ASN A 103 5.53 16.31 -3.88
C ASN A 103 5.09 17.21 -5.05
N LEU A 104 4.92 16.66 -6.25
CA LEU A 104 4.48 17.39 -7.43
C LEU A 104 3.10 18.04 -7.24
N ARG A 105 2.16 17.33 -6.59
CA ARG A 105 0.85 17.91 -6.25
C ARG A 105 0.99 19.08 -5.29
N LYS A 106 1.79 18.94 -4.22
CA LYS A 106 2.05 20.03 -3.28
C LYS A 106 2.69 21.23 -3.96
N THR A 107 3.69 20.99 -4.82
CA THR A 107 4.35 22.06 -5.58
C THR A 107 3.37 22.77 -6.51
N ARG A 108 2.52 22.02 -7.23
CA ARG A 108 1.47 22.60 -8.06
C ARG A 108 0.51 23.45 -7.23
N ASP A 109 0.00 22.91 -6.13
CA ASP A 109 -0.99 23.58 -5.29
C ASP A 109 -0.42 24.82 -4.60
N LEU A 110 0.91 24.88 -4.41
CA LEU A 110 1.62 26.06 -3.91
C LEU A 110 1.86 27.11 -5.00
N LEU A 111 2.35 26.68 -6.17
CA LEU A 111 2.79 27.61 -7.22
C LEU A 111 1.63 28.15 -8.05
N LEU A 112 0.60 27.35 -8.30
CA LEU A 112 -0.49 27.74 -9.18
C LEU A 112 -1.27 28.97 -8.67
N PRO A 113 -1.64 29.06 -7.37
CA PRO A 113 -2.27 30.27 -6.84
C PRO A 113 -1.36 31.48 -6.96
N ALA A 114 -0.09 31.38 -6.55
CA ALA A 114 0.85 32.49 -6.59
C ALA A 114 1.16 32.96 -8.03
N LEU A 115 1.10 32.07 -9.02
CA LEU A 115 1.17 32.43 -10.44
C LEU A 115 -0.08 33.19 -10.91
N ILE A 116 -1.27 32.76 -10.47
CA ILE A 116 -2.56 33.40 -10.86
C ILE A 116 -2.71 34.76 -10.20
N ASP A 117 -2.29 34.90 -8.95
CA ASP A 117 -2.37 36.14 -8.18
C ASP A 117 -1.30 37.17 -8.63
N GLY A 118 -0.33 36.75 -9.43
CA GLY A 118 0.76 37.61 -9.93
C GLY A 118 1.92 37.79 -8.94
N ASP A 119 1.92 37.05 -7.83
CA ASP A 119 3.02 37.02 -6.84
C ASP A 119 4.31 36.40 -7.42
N LEU A 120 4.19 35.61 -8.49
CA LEU A 120 5.29 35.00 -9.24
C LEU A 120 5.24 35.41 -10.71
N ASP A 121 6.20 36.25 -11.14
CA ASP A 121 6.38 36.60 -12.55
C ASP A 121 7.25 35.55 -13.28
N VAL A 122 6.76 35.10 -14.43
CA VAL A 122 7.39 34.08 -15.27
C VAL A 122 7.55 34.52 -16.73
N ALA A 123 7.26 35.78 -17.06
CA ALA A 123 7.25 36.30 -18.43
C ALA A 123 8.61 36.14 -19.14
N ASP A 124 9.71 36.35 -18.43
CA ASP A 124 11.07 36.34 -19.00
C ASP A 124 11.77 34.97 -18.91
N LEU A 125 11.09 33.92 -18.42
CA LEU A 125 11.72 32.63 -18.16
C LEU A 125 11.98 31.77 -19.42
N GLY A 126 11.65 32.26 -20.62
CA GLY A 126 11.94 31.56 -21.88
C GLY A 126 11.31 30.16 -21.97
N ILE A 127 10.19 29.93 -21.29
CA ILE A 127 9.57 28.61 -21.17
C ILE A 127 8.95 28.23 -22.52
N LYS A 128 9.48 27.18 -23.15
CA LYS A 128 8.89 26.59 -24.35
C LYS A 128 7.66 25.77 -23.97
N ILE A 129 6.48 26.25 -24.34
CA ILE A 129 5.24 25.48 -24.25
C ILE A 129 5.32 24.39 -25.33
N LYS A 130 5.25 23.11 -24.94
CA LYS A 130 5.06 22.02 -25.90
C LYS A 130 3.65 22.15 -26.46
N GLU A 131 3.53 22.47 -27.74
CA GLU A 131 2.27 22.30 -28.47
C GLU A 131 1.96 20.79 -28.55
N GLU A 132 0.71 20.42 -28.25
CA GLU A 132 0.18 19.07 -28.40
C GLU A 132 0.01 18.68 -29.88
#